data_AF-A0A537JIY1-F1
#
_entry.id   AF-A0A537JIY1-F1
#
_cell.length_a   1.000
_cell.length_b   1.000
_cell.length_c   1.000
_cell.angle_alpha   90.00
_cell.angle_beta   90.00
_cell.angle_gamma   90.00
#
_symmetry.space_group_name_H-M   'P 1'
#
loop_
_entity.id
_entity.type
_entity.pdbx_description
1 polymer ?
#
loop_
_entity_poly.entity_id
_entity_poly.type
_entity_poly.pdbx_seq_one_letter_code
_entity_poly.pdbx_strand_id
1 'polypeptide(L)' 'MRVRAIVPQKPLPDAKSRLASVLSAPARATLSLALVRTVCATLRAVPGVEDTIIMTPD' A
#
# COMPACT_ATOMS: atom_id res chain seq x y z
N MET A 1 24.59 0.25 4.05
CA MET A 1 24.02 1.16 3.05
C MET A 1 22.62 1.52 3.50
N ARG A 2 22.24 2.81 3.53
CA ARG A 2 20.88 3.25 3.88
C ARG A 2 20.09 3.50 2.61
N VAL A 3 18.83 3.10 2.59
CA VAL A 3 17.92 3.27 1.45
C VAL A 3 16.63 3.93 1.90
N ARG A 4 15.96 4.65 0.98
CA ARG A 4 14.59 5.13 1.17
C ARG A 4 13.64 4.27 0.35
N ALA A 5 12.53 3.87 0.94
CA ALA A 5 11.48 3.13 0.26
C ALA A 5 10.43 4.09 -0.32
N ILE A 6 9.99 3.82 -1.54
CA ILE A 6 8.89 4.54 -2.18
C ILE A 6 7.80 3.51 -2.49
N VAL A 7 6.61 3.72 -1.95
CA VAL A 7 5.45 2.84 -2.11
C VAL A 7 4.39 3.54 -2.96
N PRO A 8 4.31 3.25 -4.27
CA PRO A 8 3.26 3.79 -5.10
C PRO A 8 1.92 3.12 -4.77
N GLN A 9 0.90 3.94 -4.56
CA GLN A 9 -0.47 3.53 -4.30
C GLN A 9 -1.40 4.26 -5.28
N LYS A 10 -2.27 3.49 -5.94
CA LYS A 10 -3.34 4.05 -6.78
C LYS A 10 -4.52 4.50 -5.89
N PRO A 11 -5.44 5.34 -6.41
CA PRO A 11 -6.64 5.69 -5.68
C PRO A 11 -7.32 4.44 -5.09
N LEU A 12 -7.67 4.49 -3.81
CA LEU A 12 -8.32 3.37 -3.13
C LEU A 12 -9.60 2.88 -3.83
N PRO A 13 -10.48 3.75 -4.39
CA PRO A 13 -11.66 3.31 -5.13
C PRO A 13 -11.34 2.44 -6.36
N ASP A 14 -10.20 2.68 -6.99
CA ASP A 14 -9.75 1.99 -8.22
C ASP A 14 -8.87 0.77 -7.91
N ALA A 15 -8.61 0.50 -6.64
CA ALA A 15 -7.69 -0.54 -6.23
C ALA A 15 -8.22 -1.94 -6.49
N LYS A 16 -7.29 -2.84 -6.83
CA LYS A 16 -7.49 -4.29 -6.92
C LYS A 16 -8.65 -4.70 -7.84
N SER A 17 -8.87 -4.00 -8.96
CA SER A 17 -9.98 -4.27 -9.91
C SER A 17 -10.15 -5.73 -10.33
N ARG A 18 -9.06 -6.50 -10.44
CA ARG A 18 -9.11 -7.95 -10.72
C ARG A 18 -9.83 -8.79 -9.66
N LEU A 19 -10.02 -8.27 -8.46
CA LEU A 19 -10.78 -8.90 -7.38
C LEU A 19 -12.27 -8.55 -7.40
N ALA A 20 -12.76 -7.82 -8.41
CA ALA A 20 -14.16 -7.38 -8.46
C ALA A 20 -15.18 -8.52 -8.54
N SER A 21 -14.78 -9.72 -9.00
CA SER A 21 -15.65 -10.91 -9.01
C SER A 21 -15.92 -11.50 -7.63
N VAL A 22 -15.10 -11.14 -6.63
CA VAL A 22 -15.14 -11.74 -5.28
C VAL A 22 -15.22 -10.72 -4.15
N LEU A 23 -14.94 -9.44 -4.43
CA LEU A 23 -14.97 -8.35 -3.45
C LEU A 23 -15.67 -7.12 -4.02
N SER A 24 -16.57 -6.53 -3.22
CA SER A 24 -17.20 -5.24 -3.50
C SER A 24 -16.17 -4.11 -3.56
N ALA A 25 -16.50 -2.98 -4.20
CA ALA A 25 -15.58 -1.84 -4.29
C ALA A 25 -15.10 -1.33 -2.91
N PRO A 26 -15.96 -1.15 -1.90
CA PRO A 26 -15.52 -0.80 -0.55
C PRO A 26 -14.58 -1.86 0.06
N ALA A 27 -14.87 -3.15 -0.10
CA ALA A 27 -14.04 -4.23 0.44
C ALA A 27 -12.65 -4.25 -0.21
N ARG A 28 -12.55 -3.95 -1.51
CA ARG A 28 -11.26 -3.83 -2.22
C ARG A 28 -10.45 -2.61 -1.74
N ALA A 29 -11.11 -1.48 -1.51
CA ALA A 29 -10.48 -0.29 -0.95
C ALA A 29 -9.93 -0.57 0.46
N THR A 30 -10.74 -1.19 1.33
CA THR A 30 -10.32 -1.61 2.68
C THR A 30 -9.14 -2.58 2.63
N LEU A 31 -9.19 -3.58 1.75
CA LEU A 31 -8.08 -4.52 1.54
C LEU A 31 -6.82 -3.79 1.09
N SER A 32 -6.91 -2.89 0.11
CA SER A 32 -5.76 -2.15 -0.39
C SER A 32 -5.12 -1.29 0.71
N LEU A 33 -5.92 -0.60 1.51
CA LEU A 33 -5.43 0.18 2.65
C LEU A 33 -4.75 -0.71 3.70
N ALA A 34 -5.34 -1.88 4.01
CA ALA A 34 -4.75 -2.83 4.94
C ALA A 34 -3.38 -3.33 4.44
N LEU A 35 -3.28 -3.68 3.15
CA LEU A 35 -2.02 -4.12 2.53
C LEU A 35 -0.94 -3.02 2.57
N VAL A 36 -1.29 -1.77 2.24
CA VAL A 36 -0.33 -0.65 2.31
C VAL A 36 0.15 -0.44 3.74
N ARG A 37 -0.74 -0.50 4.73
CA ARG A 37 -0.37 -0.39 6.16
C ARG A 37 0.60 -1.51 6.55
N THR A 38 0.32 -2.75 6.15
CA THR A 38 1.23 -3.89 6.40
C THR A 38 2.58 -3.67 5.76
N VAL A 39 2.64 -3.31 4.47
CA VAL A 39 3.90 -3.03 3.77
C VAL A 39 4.70 -1.93 4.48
N CYS A 40 4.05 -0.83 4.87
CA CYS A 40 4.73 0.26 5.58
C CYS A 40 5.27 -0.19 6.94
N ALA A 41 4.49 -0.97 7.70
CA ALA A 41 4.94 -1.52 8.97
C ALA A 41 6.15 -2.46 8.79
N THR A 42 6.12 -3.31 7.76
CA THR A 42 7.24 -4.19 7.43
C THR A 42 8.48 -3.39 7.05
N LEU A 43 8.37 -2.38 6.18
CA LEU A 43 9.49 -1.56 5.74
C LEU A 43 10.15 -0.81 6.91
N ARG A 44 9.36 -0.24 7.82
CA ARG A 44 9.89 0.41 9.03
C ARG A 44 10.66 -0.52 9.96
N ALA A 45 10.36 -1.82 9.92
CA ALA A 45 11.04 -2.81 10.74
C ALA A 45 12.38 -3.28 10.12
N VAL A 46 12.67 -2.95 8.86
CA VAL A 46 13.89 -3.40 8.17
C VAL A 46 15.09 -2.52 8.54
N PRO A 47 16.15 -3.08 9.15
CA PRO A 47 17.39 -2.34 9.36
C PRO A 47 17.98 -1.88 8.02
N GLY A 48 18.20 -0.58 7.87
CA GLY A 48 18.75 0.02 6.65
C GLY A 48 17.72 0.73 5.76
N VAL A 49 16.42 0.58 6.02
CA VAL A 49 15.39 1.48 5.49
C VAL A 49 15.31 2.70 6.41
N GLU A 50 15.73 3.85 5.91
CA GLU A 50 15.77 5.09 6.69
C GLU A 50 14.41 5.80 6.70
N ASP A 51 13.70 5.75 5.59
CA ASP A 51 12.39 6.40 5.44
C ASP A 51 11.51 5.65 4.43
N THR A 52 10.19 5.83 4.53
CA THR A 52 9.18 5.27 3.63
C THR A 52 8.21 6.36 3.16
N ILE A 53 8.23 6.65 1.88
CA ILE A 53 7.33 7.63 1.23
C ILE A 53 6.21 6.86 0.53
N ILE A 54 4.95 7.20 0.84
CA ILE A 54 3.80 6.69 0.09
C ILE A 54 3.46 7.72 -0.98
N MET A 55 3.50 7.32 -2.25
CA MET A 55 3.08 8.16 -3.37
C MET A 55 1.67 7.76 -3.76
N THR A 56 0.69 8.59 -3.39
CA THR A 56 -0.72 8.38 -3.73
C THR A 56 -1.36 9.66 -4.26
N PRO A 57 -2.28 9.57 -5.22
CA PRO A 57 -3.16 10.67 -5.61
C PRO A 57 -4.47 10.73 -4.79
N ASP A 58 -4.67 9.80 -3.84
CA ASP A 58 -5.76 9.88 -2.84
C ASP A 58 -5.65 11.12 -1.95
#